data_AF-A0A3D3WD32-F1
#
_entry.id   AF-A0A3D3WD32-F1
#
_cell.length_a   1.000
_cell.length_b   1.000
_cell.length_c   1.000
_cell.angle_alpha   90.00
_cell.angle_beta   90.00
_cell.angle_gamma   90.00
#
_symmetry.space_group_name_H-M   'P 1'
#
loop_
_entity.id
_entity.type
_entity.pdbx_description
1 polymer ?
#
loop_
_entity_poly.entity_id
_entity_poly.type
_entity_poly.pdbx_seq_one_letter_code
_entity_poly.pdbx_strand_id
1 'polypeptide(L)' 'MDNTVIIVVLSAAFLHAWWNFLVRSNTDKVMAMIAMTAGHTPFAILGILYLGIPGREAVPFLLASAVLHVGYQVFLMNA' A
#
# COMPACT_ATOMS: atom_id res chain seq x y z
N MET A 1 -13.49 12.76 -22.61
CA MET A 1 -13.17 12.02 -21.37
C MET A 1 -14.40 12.12 -20.49
N ASP A 2 -14.87 11.01 -19.95
CA ASP A 2 -16.09 11.00 -19.14
C ASP A 2 -15.84 11.73 -17.80
N ASN A 3 -16.80 12.53 -17.31
CA ASN A 3 -16.62 13.32 -16.08
C ASN A 3 -16.26 12.43 -14.88
N THR A 4 -16.76 11.20 -14.88
CA THR A 4 -16.44 10.16 -13.88
C THR A 4 -14.95 9.86 -13.83
N VAL A 5 -14.27 9.76 -14.98
CA VAL A 5 -12.83 9.48 -15.05
C VAL A 5 -12.04 10.61 -14.41
N ILE A 6 -12.43 11.86 -14.67
CA ILE A 6 -11.76 13.04 -14.10
C ILE A 6 -11.87 13.02 -12.56
N ILE A 7 -13.06 12.76 -12.02
CA ILE A 7 -13.28 12.71 -10.56
C ILE A 7 -12.44 11.60 -9.92
N VAL A 8 -12.41 10.40 -10.50
CA VAL A 8 -11.63 9.27 -9.98
C VAL A 8 -10.13 9.58 -9.96
N VAL A 9 -9.60 10.16 -11.05
CA VAL A 9 -8.18 10.53 -11.14
C VAL A 9 -7.81 11.61 -10.12
N LEU A 10 -8.63 12.67 -9.99
CA LEU A 10 -8.39 13.72 -9.00
C LEU A 10 -8.46 13.20 -7.56
N SER A 11 -9.40 12.28 -7.29
CA SER A 11 -9.53 11.63 -5.98
C SER A 11 -8.30 10.78 -5.66
N ALA A 12 -7.80 10.01 -6.63
CA ALA A 12 -6.57 9.23 -6.49
C ALA A 12 -5.36 10.13 -6.22
N ALA A 13 -5.24 11.25 -6.95
CA ALA A 13 -4.17 12.22 -6.73
C ALA A 13 -4.23 12.86 -5.33
N PHE A 14 -5.44 13.20 -4.86
CA PHE A 14 -5.64 13.72 -3.51
C PHE A 14 -5.26 12.69 -2.43
N LEU A 15 -5.75 11.45 -2.54
CA LEU A 15 -5.42 10.36 -1.62
C LEU A 15 -3.91 10.11 -1.56
N HIS A 16 -3.23 10.18 -2.70
CA HIS A 16 -1.78 10.03 -2.79
C HIS A 16 -1.04 11.16 -2.05
N ALA A 17 -1.44 12.42 -2.26
CA ALA A 17 -0.86 13.56 -1.55
C ALA A 17 -1.13 13.49 -0.04
N TRP A 18 -2.34 13.08 0.34
CA TRP A 18 -2.77 12.91 1.73
C TRP A 18 -1.96 11.86 2.49
N TRP A 19 -1.73 10.70 1.87
CA TRP A 19 -0.85 9.67 2.42
C TRP A 19 0.55 10.21 2.70
N ASN A 20 1.15 10.89 1.72
CA ASN A 20 2.51 11.41 1.85
C ASN A 20 2.61 12.45 2.96
N PHE A 21 1.56 13.26 3.15
CA PHE A 21 1.44 14.18 4.26
C PHE A 21 1.43 13.43 5.60
N LEU A 22 0.56 12.43 5.77
CA LEU A 22 0.45 11.66 7.02
C LEU A 22 1.76 10.96 7.42
N VAL A 23 2.51 10.40 6.46
CA VAL A 23 3.79 9.75 6.73
C VAL A 23 4.86 10.77 7.15
N ARG A 24 4.86 11.97 6.55
CA ARG A 24 5.84 13.02 6.87
C ARG A 24 5.50 13.82 8.12
N SER A 25 4.23 13.96 8.47
CA SER A 25 3.77 14.74 9.63
C SER A 25 3.85 13.99 10.95
N ASN A 26 4.01 12.66 10.92
CA ASN A 26 4.13 11.85 12.13
C ASN A 26 5.55 11.91 12.70
N THR A 27 5.64 12.00 14.03
CA THR A 27 6.90 11.95 14.79
C THR A 27 7.57 10.59 14.68
N ASP A 28 6.79 9.51 14.55
CA ASP A 28 7.26 8.16 14.27
C ASP A 28 6.82 7.71 12.88
N LYS A 29 7.69 7.90 11.88
CA LYS A 29 7.46 7.52 10.48
C LYS A 29 7.25 6.01 10.35
N VAL A 30 7.89 5.20 11.19
CA VAL A 30 7.79 3.73 11.15
C VAL A 30 6.40 3.30 11.57
N MET A 31 5.89 3.87 12.67
CA MET A 31 4.55 3.54 13.15
C MET A 31 3.45 4.02 12.18
N ALA A 32 3.65 5.17 11.53
CA ALA A 32 2.76 5.64 10.46
C ALA A 32 2.72 4.66 9.27
N MET A 33 3.88 4.17 8.83
CA MET A 33 3.97 3.19 7.73
C MET A 33 3.38 1.82 8.09
N ILE A 34 3.53 1.37 9.34
CA ILE A 34 2.90 0.14 9.84
C ILE A 34 1.38 0.28 9.87
N ALA A 35 0.86 1.36 10.46
CA ALA A 35 -0.59 1.60 10.54
C ALA A 35 -1.24 1.62 9.15
N MET A 36 -0.54 2.22 8.20
CA MET A 36 -0.98 2.25 6.81
C MET A 36 -0.92 0.89 6.10
N THR A 37 0.14 0.12 6.32
CA THR A 37 0.26 -1.23 5.74
C THR A 37 -0.80 -2.17 6.34
N ALA A 38 -1.10 -2.01 7.63
CA ALA A 38 -2.18 -2.72 8.31
C ALA A 38 -3.56 -2.40 7.71
N GLY A 39 -3.77 -1.20 7.17
CA GLY A 39 -5.01 -0.82 6.47
C GLY A 39 -5.29 -1.65 5.21
N HIS A 40 -4.25 -2.18 4.55
CA HIS A 40 -4.39 -3.00 3.34
C HIS A 40 -4.59 -4.50 3.66
N THR A 41 -4.17 -4.95 4.85
CA THR A 41 -4.34 -6.33 5.34
C THR A 41 -5.78 -6.87 5.26
N PRO A 42 -6.83 -6.15 5.72
CA PRO A 42 -8.20 -6.68 5.63
C PRO A 42 -8.65 -6.90 4.18
N PHE A 43 -8.24 -6.03 3.24
CA PHE A 43 -8.54 -6.21 1.82
C PHE A 43 -7.83 -7.44 1.24
N ALA A 44 -6.59 -7.70 1.66
CA ALA A 44 -5.87 -8.91 1.28
C ALA A 44 -6.57 -10.18 1.82
N ILE A 45 -7.04 -10.16 3.07
CA ILE A 45 -7.80 -11.27 3.67
C ILE A 45 -9.09 -11.55 2.87
N LEU A 46 -9.84 -10.50 2.53
CA LEU A 46 -11.05 -10.63 1.71
C LEU A 46 -10.73 -11.21 0.33
N GLY A 47 -9.62 -10.79 -0.29
CA GLY A 47 -9.15 -11.34 -1.55
C GLY A 47 -8.83 -12.84 -1.46
N ILE A 48 -8.15 -13.27 -0.40
CA ILE A 48 -7.85 -14.69 -0.15
C ILE A 48 -9.13 -15.50 0.08
N LEU A 49 -10.10 -14.95 0.82
CA LEU A 49 -11.39 -15.61 1.05
C LEU A 49 -12.18 -15.82 -0.26
N TYR A 50 -12.09 -14.87 -1.19
CA TYR A 50 -12.82 -14.93 -2.46
C TYR A 50 -12.11 -15.74 -3.56
N LEU A 51 -10.78 -15.60 -3.69
CA LEU A 51 -9.98 -16.20 -4.77
C LEU A 51 -9.24 -17.47 -4.35
N GLY A 52 -9.18 -17.76 -3.04
CA GLY A 52 -8.38 -18.84 -2.49
C GLY A 52 -6.93 -18.44 -2.21
N ILE A 53 -6.20 -19.36 -1.58
CA ILE A 53 -4.79 -19.14 -1.22
C ILE A 53 -3.93 -19.27 -2.49
N PRO A 54 -2.99 -18.33 -2.75
CA PRO A 54 -2.09 -18.43 -3.88
C PRO A 54 -1.30 -19.75 -3.85
N GLY A 55 -1.11 -20.37 -5.02
CA GLY A 55 -0.37 -21.62 -5.16
C GLY A 55 1.06 -21.52 -4.64
N ARG A 56 1.64 -22.65 -4.22
CA ARG A 56 3.00 -22.69 -3.62
C ARG A 56 4.10 -22.10 -4.52
N GLU A 57 3.89 -22.12 -5.84
CA GLU A 57 4.81 -21.55 -6.82
C GLU A 57 4.86 -20.02 -6.78
N ALA A 58 3.82 -19.36 -6.27
CA ALA A 58 3.76 -17.91 -6.13
C ALA A 58 4.47 -17.39 -4.87
N VAL A 59 4.77 -18.26 -3.91
CA VAL A 59 5.44 -17.93 -2.64
C VAL A 59 6.77 -17.19 -2.83
N PRO A 60 7.71 -17.64 -3.69
CA PRO A 60 8.96 -16.91 -3.91
C PRO A 60 8.73 -15.49 -4.46
N PHE A 61 7.76 -15.31 -5.35
CA PHE A 61 7.42 -13.99 -5.89
C PHE A 61 6.77 -13.08 -4.85
N LEU A 62 5.91 -13.62 -4.00
CA LEU A 62 5.31 -12.91 -2.86
C LEU A 62 6.38 -12.43 -1.87
N LEU A 63 7.33 -13.30 -1.52
CA LEU A 63 8.45 -12.96 -0.66
C LEU A 63 9.34 -11.88 -1.29
N ALA A 64 9.73 -12.04 -2.55
CA ALA A 64 10.53 -11.05 -3.26
C ALA A 64 9.82 -9.69 -3.33
N SER A 65 8.53 -9.68 -3.65
CA SER A 65 7.71 -8.47 -3.66
C SER A 65 7.64 -7.83 -2.28
N ALA A 66 7.44 -8.61 -1.22
CA ALA A 66 7.39 -8.09 0.14
C ALA A 66 8.72 -7.45 0.56
N VAL A 67 9.85 -8.10 0.27
CA VAL A 67 11.19 -7.57 0.58
C VAL A 67 11.45 -6.26 -0.17
N LEU A 68 11.16 -6.22 -1.47
CA LEU A 68 11.32 -5.01 -2.28
C LEU A 68 10.42 -3.88 -1.79
N HIS A 69 9.17 -4.20 -1.43
CA HIS A 69 8.20 -3.22 -0.95
C HIS A 69 8.63 -2.64 0.40
N VAL A 70 9.01 -3.47 1.36
CA VAL A 70 9.52 -3.01 2.66
C VAL A 70 10.81 -2.22 2.49
N GLY A 71 11.73 -2.68 1.63
CA GLY A 71 12.95 -1.94 1.31
C GLY A 71 12.65 -0.53 0.79
N TYR A 72 11.74 -0.41 -0.18
CA TYR A 72 11.28 0.87 -0.71
C TYR A 72 10.69 1.77 0.39
N GLN A 73 9.82 1.22 1.25
CA GLN A 73 9.23 1.96 2.36
C GLN A 73 10.31 2.50 3.32
N VAL A 74 11.34 1.69 3.63
CA VAL A 74 12.47 2.10 4.47
C VAL A 74 13.29 3.22 3.82
N PHE A 75 13.62 3.09 2.54
CA PHE A 75 14.34 4.15 1.81
C PHE A 75 13.53 5.45 1.74
N LEU A 76 12.22 5.36 1.57
CA LEU A 76 11.33 6.53 1.48
C LEU A 76 11.21 7.26 2.82
N MET A 77 11.25 6.55 3.95
CA MET A 77 11.26 7.17 5.29
C MET A 77 12.59 7.86 5.62
N ASN A 78 13.70 7.34 5.08
CA ASN A 78 15.06 7.81 5.34
C ASN A 78 15.58 8.86 4.34
N ALA A 79 14.79 9.21 3.32
CA ALA A 79 15.04 10.31 2.40
C ALA A 79 14.38 11.62 2.87
#